data_AF-A0A3N5HX05-F1
#
_entry.id   AF-A0A3N5HX05-F1
#
_cell.length_a   1.000
_cell.length_b   1.000
_cell.length_c   1.000
_cell.angle_alpha   90.00
_cell.angle_beta   90.00
_cell.angle_gamma   90.00
#
_symmetry.space_group_name_H-M   'P 1'
#
loop_
_entity.id
_entity.type
_entity.pdbx_description
1 polymer ?
#
loop_
_entity_poly.entity_id
_entity_poly.type
_entity_poly.pdbx_seq_one_letter_code
_entity_poly.pdbx_strand_id
1 'polypeptide(L)'
;MRALLALAAVWLGLMGAAPRPFMPPPPDLTPLVPFVAAPLDKPPVLADAPLPPTPVELPPLPLAVISVPASDKPVAFAQPPRTLPCIGAWTGVASEALECGRARFLRGELEEAAKALESASRPGAERDLLREARYWLGETYYRLNRIGEADWLLRQVGQESPRQEFGVWAQHSSGWTALRVGDAARAREAFTAVLSGPVPSPIDPWARHGLALANYALGRHPEAEQA
;
A
#
# COMPACT_ATOMS: atom_id res chain seq x y z
N MET A 1 36.11 61.27 9.95
CA MET A 1 35.65 59.87 9.93
C MET A 1 36.76 58.81 9.92
N ARG A 2 37.97 59.04 9.36
CA ARG A 2 39.05 58.04 9.37
C ARG A 2 39.67 57.76 10.77
N ALA A 3 39.72 58.76 11.66
CA ALA A 3 40.31 58.59 13.00
C ALA A 3 39.46 57.74 13.96
N LEU A 4 38.12 57.78 13.84
CA LEU A 4 37.21 56.99 14.66
C LEU A 4 37.22 55.50 14.28
N LEU A 5 37.42 55.19 12.99
CA LEU A 5 37.59 53.81 12.53
C LEU A 5 38.92 53.19 13.00
N ALA A 6 39.98 54.00 13.09
CA ALA A 6 41.27 53.53 13.60
C ALA A 6 41.20 53.19 15.10
N LEU A 7 40.51 54.00 15.90
CA LEU A 7 40.31 53.74 17.33
C LEU A 7 39.43 52.50 17.59
N ALA A 8 38.39 52.28 16.77
CA ALA A 8 37.58 51.07 16.86
C ALA A 8 38.36 49.79 16.49
N ALA A 9 39.24 49.86 15.47
CA ALA A 9 40.07 48.74 15.07
C ALA A 9 41.13 48.37 16.14
N VAL A 10 41.70 49.36 16.82
CA VAL A 10 42.63 49.12 17.94
C VAL A 10 41.91 48.48 19.12
N TRP A 11 40.68 48.90 19.43
CA TRP A 11 39.90 48.32 20.54
C TRP A 11 39.49 46.86 20.28
N LEU A 12 39.14 46.52 19.04
CA LEU A 12 38.86 45.15 18.62
C LEU A 12 40.10 44.23 18.63
N GLY A 13 41.30 44.77 18.41
CA GLY A 13 42.56 44.02 18.50
C GLY A 13 42.95 43.64 19.94
N LEU A 14 42.51 44.40 20.94
CA LEU A 14 42.86 44.20 22.36
C LEU A 14 41.95 43.22 23.12
N MET A 15 40.76 42.89 22.59
CA MET A 15 39.80 41.97 23.22
C MET A 15 40.06 40.48 22.92
N GLY A 16 41.06 40.15 22.10
CA GLY A 16 41.35 38.77 21.67
C GLY A 16 42.23 37.93 22.61
N ALA A 17 42.68 38.48 23.75
CA ALA A 17 43.70 37.83 24.58
C ALA A 17 43.29 37.71 26.05
N ALA A 18 42.20 37.00 26.33
CA ALA A 18 42.06 36.32 27.62
C ALA A 18 42.74 34.94 27.51
N PRO A 19 43.88 34.68 28.17
CA PRO A 19 44.46 33.34 28.18
C PRO A 19 43.43 32.39 28.81
N ARG A 20 43.00 31.38 28.05
CA ARG A 20 42.13 30.34 28.60
C ARG A 20 42.89 29.68 29.76
N PRO A 21 42.26 29.45 30.93
CA PRO A 21 42.92 28.76 32.02
C PRO A 21 43.43 27.41 31.49
N PHE A 22 44.69 27.12 31.73
CA PHE A 22 45.30 25.86 31.38
C PHE A 22 44.54 24.75 32.11
N MET A 23 43.66 24.06 31.38
CA MET A 23 43.01 22.84 31.88
C MET A 23 43.98 21.71 31.57
N PRO A 24 44.64 21.11 32.58
CA PRO A 24 45.45 19.94 32.33
C PRO A 24 44.56 18.84 31.72
N PRO A 25 45.10 18.00 30.82
CA PRO A 25 44.36 16.85 30.33
C PRO A 25 43.92 15.98 31.52
N PRO A 26 42.74 15.33 31.44
CA PRO A 26 42.32 14.43 32.50
C PRO A 26 43.39 13.36 32.73
N PRO A 27 43.60 12.91 33.99
CA PRO A 27 44.58 11.89 34.29
C PRO A 27 44.24 10.60 33.53
N ASP A 28 45.27 9.90 33.07
CA ASP A 28 45.11 8.59 32.46
C ASP A 28 44.65 7.59 33.52
N LEU A 29 43.38 7.18 33.44
CA LEU A 29 42.78 6.21 34.35
C LEU A 29 42.96 4.76 33.85
N THR A 30 43.52 4.55 32.66
CA THR A 30 43.77 3.22 32.07
C THR A 30 44.54 2.28 33.01
N PRO A 31 45.58 2.69 33.76
CA PRO A 31 46.27 1.79 34.69
C PRO A 31 45.47 1.46 35.96
N LEU A 32 44.40 2.20 36.26
CA LEU A 32 43.57 1.99 37.47
C LEU A 32 42.40 1.04 37.24
N VAL A 33 42.08 0.72 35.98
CA VAL A 33 41.05 -0.25 35.62
C VAL A 33 41.77 -1.52 35.15
N PRO A 34 41.99 -2.52 36.01
CA PRO A 34 42.47 -3.81 35.53
C PRO A 34 41.41 -4.35 34.55
N PHE A 35 41.79 -4.49 33.28
CA PHE A 35 40.99 -5.25 32.32
C PHE A 35 41.03 -6.72 32.74
N VAL A 36 40.16 -7.08 33.68
CA VAL A 36 39.85 -8.48 33.95
C VAL A 36 38.97 -8.91 32.77
N ALA A 37 39.60 -9.39 31.70
CA ALA A 37 38.88 -10.16 30.71
C ALA A 37 38.34 -11.37 31.46
N ALA A 38 37.02 -11.42 31.67
CA ALA A 38 36.38 -12.67 32.05
C ALA A 38 36.85 -13.73 31.03
N PRO A 39 37.21 -14.96 31.46
CA PRO A 39 37.61 -15.99 30.53
C PRO A 39 36.58 -16.08 29.40
N LEU A 40 37.00 -15.78 28.17
CA LEU A 40 36.17 -15.94 26.97
C LEU A 40 35.82 -17.42 26.74
N ASP A 41 36.61 -18.31 27.34
CA ASP A 41 36.38 -19.73 27.33
C ASP A 41 35.22 -20.08 28.26
N LYS A 42 34.19 -20.68 27.67
CA LYS A 42 33.07 -21.27 28.38
C LYS A 42 33.63 -22.28 29.41
N PRO A 43 33.25 -22.18 30.70
CA PRO A 43 33.71 -23.14 31.69
C PRO A 43 33.34 -24.57 31.29
N PRO A 44 34.16 -25.57 31.67
CA PRO A 44 33.86 -26.96 31.38
C PRO A 44 32.47 -27.30 31.94
N VAL A 45 31.66 -27.98 31.12
CA VAL A 45 30.31 -28.40 31.53
C VAL A 45 30.47 -29.43 32.65
N LEU A 46 30.14 -29.04 33.88
CA LEU A 46 30.32 -29.87 35.09
C LEU A 46 29.20 -30.91 35.28
N ALA A 47 28.19 -30.93 34.40
CA ALA A 47 27.08 -31.88 34.47
C ALA A 47 26.50 -32.16 33.07
N ASP A 48 26.37 -33.45 32.72
CA ASP A 48 25.45 -33.89 31.66
C ASP A 48 24.02 -33.67 32.16
N ALA A 49 23.49 -32.48 31.93
CA ALA A 49 22.07 -32.23 32.13
C ALA A 49 21.30 -33.06 31.07
N PRO A 50 20.35 -33.92 31.47
CA PRO A 50 19.52 -34.62 30.50
C PRO A 50 18.83 -33.57 29.61
N LEU A 51 18.87 -33.79 28.30
CA LEU A 51 18.16 -32.93 27.36
C LEU A 51 16.70 -32.85 27.81
N PRO A 52 16.06 -31.67 27.75
CA PRO A 52 14.64 -31.56 28.03
C PRO A 52 13.89 -32.53 27.10
N PRO A 53 12.76 -33.11 27.55
CA PRO A 53 11.94 -33.95 26.70
C PRO A 53 11.62 -33.21 25.41
N THR A 54 11.51 -33.96 24.31
CA THR A 54 11.13 -33.40 23.01
C THR A 54 9.95 -32.46 23.19
N PRO A 55 10.02 -31.21 22.68
CA PRO A 55 8.93 -30.26 22.80
C PRO A 55 7.62 -30.94 22.39
N VAL A 56 6.60 -30.81 23.24
CA VAL A 56 5.26 -31.29 22.92
C VAL A 56 4.88 -30.73 21.55
N GLU A 57 4.46 -31.59 20.62
CA GLU A 57 3.90 -31.15 19.35
C GLU A 57 2.73 -30.21 19.66
N LEU A 58 2.94 -28.92 19.40
CA LEU A 58 1.89 -27.94 19.53
C LEU A 58 0.83 -28.26 18.47
N PRO A 59 -0.47 -28.17 18.81
CA PRO A 59 -1.50 -28.24 17.78
C PRO A 59 -1.20 -27.18 16.72
N PRO A 60 -1.54 -27.44 15.44
CA PRO A 60 -1.31 -26.47 14.39
C PRO A 60 -1.98 -25.16 14.76
N LEU A 61 -1.19 -24.08 14.80
CA LEU A 61 -1.71 -22.75 15.09
C LEU A 61 -2.72 -22.37 13.99
N PRO A 62 -3.85 -21.74 14.34
CA PRO A 62 -4.76 -21.24 13.32
C PRO A 62 -4.04 -20.22 12.44
N LEU A 63 -4.40 -20.18 11.17
CA LEU A 63 -3.84 -19.22 10.23
C LEU A 63 -4.10 -17.79 10.72
N ALA A 64 -3.12 -16.92 10.54
CA ALA A 64 -3.29 -15.51 10.81
C ALA A 64 -4.41 -14.95 9.94
N VAL A 65 -5.19 -14.02 10.48
CA VAL A 65 -6.24 -13.36 9.71
C VAL A 65 -5.58 -12.58 8.56
N ILE A 66 -6.13 -12.73 7.35
CA ILE A 66 -5.66 -11.98 6.19
C ILE A 66 -6.00 -10.51 6.37
N SER A 67 -4.95 -9.68 6.43
CA SER A 67 -5.09 -8.24 6.31
C SER A 67 -4.87 -7.85 4.85
N VAL A 68 -5.91 -7.29 4.22
CA VAL A 68 -5.74 -6.62 2.92
C VAL A 68 -4.83 -5.41 3.12
N PRO A 69 -3.95 -5.05 2.16
CA PRO A 69 -3.06 -3.90 2.29
C PRO A 69 -3.82 -2.62 2.61
N ALA A 70 -3.26 -1.80 3.50
CA ALA A 70 -3.85 -0.50 3.87
C ALA A 70 -3.76 0.54 2.75
N SER A 71 -2.79 0.38 1.84
CA SER A 71 -2.66 1.25 0.67
C SER A 71 -3.75 0.97 -0.36
N ASP A 72 -4.23 2.03 -1.01
CA ASP A 72 -5.16 1.89 -2.13
C ASP A 72 -4.46 1.12 -3.26
N LYS A 73 -5.09 0.02 -3.70
CA LYS A 73 -4.64 -0.72 -4.88
C LYS A 73 -4.68 0.18 -6.12
N PRO A 74 -3.82 -0.04 -7.11
CA PRO A 74 -3.85 0.71 -8.36
C PRO A 74 -5.20 0.50 -9.09
N VAL A 75 -5.65 1.57 -9.75
CA VAL A 75 -6.85 1.60 -10.60
C VAL A 75 -6.46 1.96 -12.02
N ALA A 76 -7.36 1.70 -12.98
CA ALA A 76 -7.14 2.04 -14.38
C ALA A 76 -6.85 3.54 -14.53
N PHE A 77 -6.12 3.91 -15.57
CA PHE A 77 -5.85 5.32 -15.82
C PHE A 77 -7.15 6.07 -16.14
N ALA A 78 -7.44 7.12 -15.36
CA ALA A 78 -8.46 8.09 -15.72
C ALA A 78 -7.80 9.25 -16.47
N GLN A 79 -8.28 9.50 -17.70
CA GLN A 79 -8.08 10.80 -18.38
C GLN A 79 -8.36 11.97 -17.43
N PRO A 80 -7.54 13.04 -17.47
CA PRO A 80 -7.74 14.21 -16.65
C PRO A 80 -9.12 14.84 -16.95
N PRO A 81 -9.82 15.34 -15.92
CA PRO A 81 -11.14 15.93 -16.10
C PRO A 81 -11.07 17.20 -16.95
N ARG A 82 -12.15 17.50 -17.67
CA ARG A 82 -12.29 18.77 -18.40
C ARG A 82 -12.45 19.93 -17.39
N THR A 83 -12.38 21.17 -17.86
CA THR A 83 -12.48 22.37 -16.99
C THR A 83 -13.76 22.40 -16.14
N LEU A 84 -14.87 21.87 -16.66
CA LEU A 84 -16.16 21.79 -15.96
C LEU A 84 -16.74 20.37 -16.09
N PRO A 85 -16.21 19.39 -15.34
CA PRO A 85 -16.45 17.98 -15.62
C PRO A 85 -17.86 17.50 -15.25
N CYS A 86 -18.60 18.33 -14.52
CA CYS A 86 -19.95 18.03 -14.05
C CYS A 86 -21.03 18.85 -14.73
N ILE A 87 -20.67 19.68 -15.72
CA ILE A 87 -21.66 20.44 -16.47
C ILE A 87 -22.52 19.47 -17.29
N GLY A 88 -23.83 19.55 -17.16
CA GLY A 88 -24.73 18.65 -17.87
C GLY A 88 -24.88 17.25 -17.25
N ALA A 89 -24.21 16.91 -16.14
CA ALA A 89 -24.44 15.63 -15.45
C ALA A 89 -25.91 15.43 -15.01
N TRP A 90 -26.64 16.53 -14.77
CA TRP A 90 -28.06 16.52 -14.43
C TRP A 90 -28.98 16.25 -15.64
N THR A 91 -28.46 16.27 -16.87
CA THR A 91 -29.26 16.11 -18.10
C THR A 91 -29.67 14.66 -18.35
N GLY A 92 -29.11 13.71 -17.60
CA GLY A 92 -29.33 12.28 -17.80
C GLY A 92 -28.49 11.66 -18.92
N VAL A 93 -27.63 12.44 -19.57
CA VAL A 93 -26.67 11.93 -20.56
C VAL A 93 -25.58 11.12 -19.84
N ALA A 94 -25.44 9.86 -20.22
CA ALA A 94 -24.55 8.92 -19.52
C ALA A 94 -23.07 9.33 -19.59
N SER A 95 -22.62 9.93 -20.71
CA SER A 95 -21.22 10.38 -20.87
C SER A 95 -20.87 11.54 -19.94
N GLU A 96 -21.77 12.50 -19.77
CA GLU A 96 -21.56 13.63 -18.85
C GLU A 96 -21.61 13.17 -17.38
N ALA A 97 -22.50 12.23 -17.07
CA ALA A 97 -22.55 11.62 -15.74
C ALA A 97 -21.28 10.80 -15.43
N LEU A 98 -20.75 10.07 -16.41
CA LEU A 98 -19.51 9.32 -16.29
C LEU A 98 -18.31 10.24 -16.03
N GLU A 99 -18.20 11.32 -16.81
CA GLU A 99 -17.09 12.26 -16.67
C GLU A 99 -17.12 12.98 -15.31
N CYS A 100 -18.31 13.41 -14.88
CA CYS A 100 -18.50 13.98 -13.55
C CYS A 100 -18.12 13.00 -12.44
N GLY A 101 -18.57 11.75 -12.58
CA GLY A 101 -18.29 10.67 -11.65
C GLY A 101 -16.80 10.40 -11.48
N ARG A 102 -16.07 10.31 -12.59
CA ARG A 102 -14.60 10.13 -12.59
C ARG A 102 -13.88 11.33 -11.98
N ALA A 103 -14.29 12.55 -12.31
CA ALA A 103 -13.69 13.75 -11.74
C ALA A 103 -13.84 13.80 -10.21
N ARG A 104 -15.01 13.42 -9.69
CA ARG A 104 -15.28 13.33 -8.25
C ARG A 104 -14.50 12.20 -7.58
N PHE A 105 -14.40 11.04 -8.23
CA PHE A 105 -13.58 9.93 -7.75
C PHE A 105 -12.11 10.34 -7.56
N LEU A 106 -11.55 11.05 -8.54
CA LEU A 106 -10.17 11.56 -8.48
C LEU A 106 -9.95 12.60 -7.37
N ARG A 107 -11.00 13.34 -6.99
CA ARG A 107 -10.97 14.28 -5.86
C ARG A 107 -11.21 13.61 -4.50
N GLY A 108 -11.61 12.34 -4.49
CA GLY A 108 -12.01 11.63 -3.27
C GLY A 108 -13.42 11.94 -2.77
N GLU A 109 -14.24 12.62 -3.57
CA GLU A 109 -15.66 12.89 -3.30
C GLU A 109 -16.48 11.64 -3.65
N LEU A 110 -16.31 10.58 -2.87
CA LEU A 110 -16.72 9.22 -3.25
C LEU A 110 -18.24 9.04 -3.29
N GLU A 111 -18.98 9.60 -2.36
CA GLU A 111 -20.44 9.53 -2.30
C GLU A 111 -21.08 10.23 -3.50
N GLU A 112 -20.57 11.40 -3.87
CA GLU A 112 -21.00 12.17 -5.02
C GLU A 112 -20.55 11.55 -6.34
N ALA A 113 -19.39 10.89 -6.35
CA ALA A 113 -18.92 10.09 -7.47
C ALA A 113 -19.87 8.91 -7.72
N ALA A 114 -20.22 8.18 -6.67
CA ALA A 114 -21.14 7.05 -6.75
C ALA A 114 -22.49 7.46 -7.37
N LYS A 115 -23.09 8.56 -6.90
CA LYS A 115 -24.36 9.08 -7.46
C LYS A 115 -24.27 9.39 -8.96
N ALA A 116 -23.19 10.02 -9.40
CA ALA A 116 -23.00 10.33 -10.81
C ALA A 116 -22.76 9.06 -11.66
N LEU A 117 -21.96 8.13 -11.15
CA LEU A 117 -21.63 6.87 -11.83
C LEU A 117 -22.81 5.87 -11.85
N GLU A 118 -23.69 5.89 -10.84
CA GLU A 118 -24.98 5.18 -10.86
C GLU A 118 -25.87 5.69 -12.00
N SER A 119 -25.91 7.02 -12.21
CA SER A 119 -26.63 7.61 -13.34
C SER A 119 -26.02 7.22 -14.69
N ALA A 120 -24.69 7.15 -14.78
CA ALA A 120 -23.97 6.72 -15.98
C ALA A 120 -24.12 5.21 -16.28
N SER A 121 -24.38 4.41 -15.25
CA SER A 121 -24.50 2.94 -15.35
C SER A 121 -25.93 2.46 -15.65
N ARG A 122 -26.85 3.37 -16.00
CA ARG A 122 -28.24 3.02 -16.31
C ARG A 122 -28.34 2.22 -17.62
N PRO A 123 -29.30 1.27 -17.72
CA PRO A 123 -29.59 0.57 -18.97
C PRO A 123 -29.94 1.57 -20.09
N GLY A 124 -29.43 1.33 -21.30
CA GLY A 124 -29.66 2.18 -22.48
C GLY A 124 -28.45 3.01 -22.92
N ALA A 125 -27.39 3.08 -22.11
CA ALA A 125 -26.10 3.60 -22.54
C ALA A 125 -25.39 2.66 -23.55
N GLU A 126 -24.47 3.23 -24.33
CA GLU A 126 -23.57 2.46 -25.18
C GLU A 126 -22.77 1.44 -24.35
N ARG A 127 -22.50 0.26 -24.91
CA ARG A 127 -21.90 -0.86 -24.18
C ARG A 127 -20.55 -0.52 -23.54
N ASP A 128 -19.70 0.21 -24.24
CA ASP A 128 -18.36 0.53 -23.74
C ASP A 128 -18.41 1.60 -22.65
N LEU A 129 -19.28 2.61 -22.80
CA LEU A 129 -19.56 3.60 -21.76
C LEU A 129 -20.12 2.94 -20.50
N LEU A 130 -21.08 2.05 -20.66
CA LEU A 130 -21.68 1.31 -19.55
C LEU A 130 -20.64 0.44 -18.82
N ARG A 131 -19.71 -0.18 -19.56
CA ARG A 131 -18.61 -0.96 -18.98
C ARG A 131 -17.67 -0.08 -18.16
N GLU A 132 -17.27 1.05 -18.71
CA GLU A 132 -16.42 2.02 -18.01
C GLU A 132 -17.13 2.58 -16.75
N ALA A 133 -18.41 2.95 -16.86
CA ALA A 133 -19.19 3.46 -15.74
C ALA A 133 -19.30 2.43 -14.61
N ARG A 134 -19.56 1.15 -14.94
CA ARG A 134 -19.58 0.06 -13.95
C ARG A 134 -18.22 -0.17 -13.31
N TYR A 135 -17.13 -0.07 -14.08
CA TYR A 135 -15.78 -0.20 -13.55
C TYR A 135 -15.53 0.89 -12.49
N TRP A 136 -15.70 2.16 -12.85
CA TRP A 136 -15.48 3.27 -11.93
C TRP A 136 -16.44 3.26 -10.75
N LEU A 137 -17.70 2.85 -10.94
CA LEU A 137 -18.65 2.69 -9.84
C LEU A 137 -18.19 1.60 -8.88
N GLY A 138 -17.70 0.46 -9.39
CA GLY A 138 -17.14 -0.63 -8.60
C GLY A 138 -15.92 -0.19 -7.78
N GLU A 139 -15.00 0.55 -8.39
CA GLU A 139 -13.85 1.14 -7.68
C GLU A 139 -14.28 2.14 -6.60
N THR A 140 -15.30 2.95 -6.90
CA THR A 140 -15.87 3.90 -5.93
C THR A 140 -16.48 3.16 -4.73
N TYR A 141 -17.28 2.12 -4.98
CA TYR A 141 -17.84 1.29 -3.93
C TYR A 141 -16.79 0.54 -3.11
N TYR A 142 -15.70 0.11 -3.73
CA TYR A 142 -14.58 -0.49 -3.02
C TYR A 142 -14.00 0.48 -1.97
N ARG A 143 -13.77 1.74 -2.36
CA ARG A 143 -13.26 2.80 -1.46
C ARG A 143 -14.29 3.22 -0.41
N LEU A 144 -15.58 3.18 -0.73
CA LEU A 144 -16.69 3.40 0.22
C LEU A 144 -16.96 2.21 1.15
N ASN A 145 -16.14 1.16 1.14
CA ASN A 145 -16.35 -0.05 1.95
C ASN A 145 -17.64 -0.83 1.61
N ARG A 146 -18.27 -0.57 0.46
CA ARG A 146 -19.49 -1.23 -0.05
C ARG A 146 -19.12 -2.45 -0.90
N ILE A 147 -18.53 -3.47 -0.26
CA ILE A 147 -17.79 -4.53 -0.97
C ILE A 147 -18.67 -5.48 -1.77
N GLY A 148 -19.87 -5.83 -1.29
CA GLY A 148 -20.77 -6.68 -2.06
C GLY A 148 -21.17 -6.04 -3.40
N GLU A 149 -21.40 -4.73 -3.40
CA GLU A 149 -21.79 -3.98 -4.60
C GLU A 149 -20.61 -3.76 -5.54
N ALA A 150 -19.43 -3.47 -4.98
CA ALA A 150 -18.19 -3.41 -5.74
C ALA A 150 -17.90 -4.75 -6.44
N ASP A 151 -18.00 -5.86 -5.71
CA ASP A 151 -17.76 -7.21 -6.23
C ASP A 151 -18.65 -7.55 -7.41
N TRP A 152 -19.94 -7.25 -7.28
CA TRP A 152 -20.93 -7.51 -8.33
C TRP A 152 -20.60 -6.77 -9.62
N LEU A 153 -20.31 -5.47 -9.55
CA LEU A 153 -19.97 -4.65 -10.71
C LEU A 153 -18.64 -5.06 -11.37
N LEU A 154 -17.60 -5.27 -10.56
CA LEU A 154 -16.25 -5.57 -11.05
C LEU A 154 -16.19 -6.96 -11.69
N ARG A 155 -16.89 -7.95 -11.13
CA ARG A 155 -17.01 -9.26 -11.78
C ARG A 155 -17.72 -9.17 -13.12
N GLN A 156 -18.78 -8.37 -13.22
CA GLN A 156 -19.48 -8.18 -14.49
C GLN A 156 -18.53 -7.61 -15.55
N VAL A 157 -17.79 -6.55 -15.22
CA VAL A 157 -16.84 -5.93 -16.16
C VAL A 157 -15.70 -6.89 -16.55
N GLY A 158 -15.14 -7.61 -15.58
CA GLY A 158 -14.06 -8.58 -15.82
C GLY A 158 -14.47 -9.74 -16.72
N GLN A 159 -15.70 -10.24 -16.59
CA GLN A 159 -16.23 -11.35 -17.38
C GLN A 159 -16.64 -10.95 -18.80
N GLU A 160 -17.18 -9.74 -18.99
CA GLU A 160 -17.71 -9.31 -20.29
C GLU A 160 -16.61 -9.15 -21.35
N SER A 161 -15.41 -8.68 -20.98
CA SER A 161 -14.32 -8.43 -21.93
C SER A 161 -12.93 -8.38 -21.26
N PRO A 162 -12.35 -9.54 -20.87
CA PRO A 162 -11.14 -9.60 -20.04
C PRO A 162 -9.90 -8.91 -20.63
N ARG A 163 -9.81 -8.83 -21.97
CA ARG A 163 -8.66 -8.26 -22.70
C ARG A 163 -8.84 -6.81 -23.15
N GLN A 164 -10.01 -6.21 -22.90
CA GLN A 164 -10.26 -4.81 -23.24
C GLN A 164 -9.86 -3.88 -22.08
N GLU A 165 -9.84 -2.57 -22.35
CA GLU A 165 -9.26 -1.52 -21.50
C GLU A 165 -9.50 -1.69 -19.99
N PHE A 166 -10.74 -2.00 -19.58
CA PHE A 166 -11.11 -2.17 -18.16
C PHE A 166 -11.17 -3.62 -17.67
N GLY A 167 -11.10 -4.61 -18.56
CA GLY A 167 -11.32 -6.02 -18.23
C GLY A 167 -10.29 -6.56 -17.23
N VAL A 168 -9.00 -6.37 -17.53
CA VAL A 168 -7.91 -6.82 -16.65
C VAL A 168 -7.90 -6.08 -15.31
N TRP A 169 -8.23 -4.79 -15.32
CA TRP A 169 -8.34 -3.99 -14.09
C TRP A 169 -9.49 -4.45 -13.22
N ALA A 170 -10.66 -4.70 -13.82
CA ALA A 170 -11.83 -5.19 -13.12
C ALA A 170 -11.61 -6.61 -12.58
N GLN A 171 -10.94 -7.48 -13.33
CA GLN A 171 -10.58 -8.82 -12.88
C GLN A 171 -9.64 -8.75 -11.66
N HIS A 172 -8.61 -7.92 -11.70
CA HIS A 172 -7.73 -7.65 -10.57
C HIS A 172 -8.51 -7.13 -9.35
N SER A 173 -9.35 -6.13 -9.54
CA SER A 173 -10.18 -5.56 -8.48
C SER A 173 -11.19 -6.56 -7.92
N SER A 174 -11.71 -7.47 -8.74
CA SER A 174 -12.61 -8.55 -8.31
C SER A 174 -11.92 -9.60 -7.43
N GLY A 175 -10.61 -9.83 -7.62
CA GLY A 175 -9.81 -10.66 -6.73
C GLY A 175 -9.69 -10.03 -5.33
N TRP A 176 -9.50 -8.72 -5.27
CA TRP A 176 -9.47 -7.98 -4.00
C TRP A 176 -10.82 -7.95 -3.30
N THR A 177 -11.92 -7.74 -4.02
CA THR A 177 -13.27 -7.85 -3.41
C THR A 177 -13.54 -9.27 -2.92
N ALA A 178 -13.11 -10.29 -3.65
CA ALA A 178 -13.24 -11.70 -3.25
C ALA A 178 -12.51 -11.98 -1.92
N LEU A 179 -11.26 -11.52 -1.76
CA LEU A 179 -10.55 -11.62 -0.48
C LEU A 179 -11.30 -10.95 0.67
N ARG A 180 -11.86 -9.76 0.42
CA ARG A 180 -12.57 -8.97 1.43
C ARG A 180 -13.91 -9.58 1.86
N VAL A 181 -14.56 -10.35 0.99
CA VAL A 181 -15.78 -11.11 1.35
C VAL A 181 -15.46 -12.52 1.88
N GLY A 182 -14.19 -12.89 2.00
CA GLY A 182 -13.75 -14.18 2.51
C GLY A 182 -13.77 -15.33 1.49
N ASP A 183 -13.96 -15.03 0.21
CA ASP A 183 -13.97 -16.01 -0.88
C ASP A 183 -12.60 -16.15 -1.52
N ALA A 184 -11.70 -16.82 -0.80
CA ALA A 184 -10.31 -16.99 -1.24
C ALA A 184 -10.16 -17.86 -2.49
N ALA A 185 -11.07 -18.81 -2.72
CA ALA A 185 -11.06 -19.64 -3.91
C ALA A 185 -11.26 -18.78 -5.17
N ARG A 186 -12.27 -17.90 -5.15
CA ARG A 186 -12.54 -16.97 -6.24
C ARG A 186 -11.46 -15.90 -6.37
N ALA A 187 -10.89 -15.43 -5.26
CA ALA A 187 -9.76 -14.53 -5.29
C ALA A 187 -8.56 -15.14 -6.04
N ARG A 188 -8.22 -16.39 -5.72
CA ARG A 188 -7.14 -17.11 -6.40
C ARG A 188 -7.40 -17.21 -7.89
N GLU A 189 -8.58 -17.64 -8.30
CA GLU A 189 -8.98 -17.73 -9.71
C GLU A 189 -8.86 -16.39 -10.43
N ALA A 190 -9.32 -15.30 -9.80
CA ALA A 190 -9.26 -13.97 -10.38
C ALA A 190 -7.81 -13.50 -10.60
N PHE A 191 -6.93 -13.63 -9.60
CA PHE A 191 -5.53 -13.23 -9.73
C PHE A 191 -4.73 -14.14 -10.68
N THR A 192 -4.97 -15.45 -10.66
CA THR A 192 -4.37 -16.36 -11.65
C THR A 192 -4.78 -15.97 -13.08
N ALA A 193 -6.04 -15.61 -13.31
CA ALA A 193 -6.51 -15.16 -14.61
C ALA A 193 -5.82 -13.86 -15.07
N VAL A 194 -5.62 -12.90 -14.15
CA VAL A 194 -4.86 -11.66 -14.43
C VAL A 194 -3.42 -12.00 -14.84
N LEU A 195 -2.74 -12.83 -14.04
CA LEU A 195 -1.33 -13.17 -14.23
C LEU A 195 -1.06 -14.12 -15.41
N SER A 196 -2.09 -14.72 -16.00
CA SER A 196 -1.98 -15.59 -17.17
C SER A 196 -1.84 -14.84 -18.50
N GLY A 197 -2.02 -13.51 -18.51
CA GLY A 197 -1.98 -12.67 -19.71
C GLY A 197 -1.03 -11.48 -19.60
N PRO A 198 -1.06 -10.54 -20.57
CA PRO A 198 -0.33 -9.28 -20.46
C PRO A 198 -0.84 -8.44 -19.29
N VAL A 199 -0.01 -8.22 -18.29
CA VAL A 199 -0.37 -7.50 -17.06
C VAL A 199 0.16 -6.06 -17.11
N PRO A 200 -0.67 -5.03 -16.91
CA PRO A 200 -0.19 -3.68 -16.67
C PRO A 200 0.82 -3.63 -15.52
N SER A 201 1.99 -3.00 -15.73
CA SER A 201 3.06 -2.93 -14.72
C SER A 201 2.61 -2.50 -13.31
N PRO A 202 1.65 -1.54 -13.14
CA PRO A 202 1.18 -1.18 -11.80
C PRO A 202 0.47 -2.31 -11.06
N ILE A 203 -0.27 -3.19 -11.76
CA ILE A 203 -1.08 -4.23 -11.11
C ILE A 203 -0.34 -5.55 -10.93
N ASP A 204 0.77 -5.79 -11.63
CA ASP A 204 1.55 -7.04 -11.54
C ASP A 204 1.98 -7.40 -10.10
N PRO A 205 2.65 -6.50 -9.33
CA PRO A 205 3.02 -6.81 -7.95
C PRO A 205 1.80 -6.98 -7.04
N TRP A 206 0.72 -6.23 -7.29
CA TRP A 206 -0.52 -6.33 -6.52
C TRP A 206 -1.25 -7.64 -6.80
N ALA A 207 -1.31 -8.09 -8.05
CA ALA A 207 -1.94 -9.34 -8.44
C ALA A 207 -1.19 -10.55 -7.86
N ARG A 208 0.16 -10.54 -7.87
CA ARG A 208 0.98 -11.57 -7.19
C ARG A 208 0.72 -11.59 -5.69
N HIS A 209 0.72 -10.42 -5.06
CA HIS A 209 0.43 -10.32 -3.63
C HIS A 209 -0.98 -10.84 -3.29
N GLY A 210 -2.00 -10.45 -4.05
CA GLY A 210 -3.36 -10.96 -3.90
C GLY A 210 -3.45 -12.48 -4.09
N LEU A 211 -2.72 -13.04 -5.06
CA LEU A 211 -2.62 -14.48 -5.27
C LEU A 211 -1.98 -15.19 -4.06
N ALA A 212 -0.89 -14.63 -3.53
CA ALA A 212 -0.23 -15.15 -2.33
C ALA A 212 -1.19 -15.17 -1.13
N LEU A 213 -1.93 -14.06 -0.89
CA LEU A 213 -2.94 -13.99 0.16
C LEU A 213 -4.07 -15.00 -0.03
N ALA A 214 -4.53 -15.19 -1.27
CA ALA A 214 -5.56 -16.18 -1.59
C ALA A 214 -5.08 -17.61 -1.34
N ASN A 215 -3.86 -17.97 -1.75
CA ASN A 215 -3.27 -19.27 -1.48
C ASN A 215 -3.05 -19.49 0.02
N TYR A 216 -2.57 -18.47 0.74
CA TYR A 216 -2.43 -18.52 2.19
C TYR A 216 -3.76 -18.82 2.88
N ALA A 217 -4.84 -18.13 2.50
CA ALA A 217 -6.19 -18.36 3.03
C ALA A 217 -6.67 -19.81 2.86
N LEU A 218 -6.25 -20.44 1.76
CA LEU A 218 -6.63 -21.80 1.39
C LEU A 218 -5.74 -22.87 2.02
N GLY A 219 -4.78 -22.50 2.89
CA GLY A 219 -3.80 -23.41 3.47
C GLY A 219 -2.74 -23.91 2.49
N ARG A 220 -2.61 -23.25 1.33
CA ARG A 220 -1.65 -23.59 0.27
C ARG A 220 -0.35 -22.82 0.46
N HIS A 221 0.36 -23.14 1.54
CA HIS A 221 1.59 -22.42 1.92
C HIS A 221 2.69 -22.46 0.86
N PRO A 222 2.99 -23.62 0.21
CA PRO A 222 4.02 -23.66 -0.83
C PRO A 222 3.70 -22.75 -2.01
N GLU A 223 2.43 -22.71 -2.46
CA GLU A 223 2.01 -21.83 -3.55
C GLU A 223 1.91 -20.37 -3.12
N ALA A 224 1.69 -20.08 -1.84
CA ALA A 224 1.67 -18.72 -1.32
C ALA A 224 3.09 -18.11 -1.29
N GLU A 225 4.12 -18.90 -0.98
CA GLU A 225 5.52 -18.46 -0.98
C GLU A 225 6.08 -18.22 -2.39
N GLN A 226 5.54 -18.92 -3.39
CA GLN A 226 6.01 -18.86 -4.78
C GLN A 226 5.30 -17.81 -5.65
N ALA A 227 4.19 -17.25 -5.17
CA ALA A 227 3.32 -16.33 -5.92
C ALA A 227 3.92 -14.92 -6.04
#